data_AF-A0A349H5K7-F1
#
_entry.id   AF-A0A349H5K7-F1
#
_cell.length_a   1.000
_cell.length_b   1.000
_cell.length_c   1.000
_cell.angle_alpha   90.00
_cell.angle_beta   90.00
_cell.angle_gamma   90.00
#
_symmetry.space_group_name_H-M   'P 1'
#
loop_
_entity.id
_entity.type
_entity.pdbx_description
1 polymer ?
#
loop_
_entity_poly.entity_id
_entity_poly.type
_entity_poly.pdbx_seq_one_letter_code
_entity_poly.pdbx_strand_id
1 'polypeptide(L)'
;MNKRIIFDIVLLSSVFYAPWWIVVMLAIVGAYIYDKYYEIFLFGILIDLLYGANLFPLGGALGILGAIVIFVSVSYAKKMVR
;
A
#
# COMPACT_ATOMS: atom_id res chain seq x y z
N MET A 1 9.44 9.47 -13.95
CA MET A 1 9.63 8.00 -13.89
C MET A 1 10.60 7.61 -12.78
N ASN A 2 11.82 8.15 -12.75
CA ASN A 2 12.85 7.77 -11.77
C ASN A 2 12.40 7.94 -10.29
N LYS A 3 11.66 9.02 -9.96
CA LYS A 3 11.17 9.23 -8.57
C LYS A 3 10.19 8.15 -8.09
N ARG A 4 9.35 7.62 -8.99
CA ARG A 4 8.40 6.53 -8.66
C ARG A 4 9.15 5.26 -8.31
N ILE A 5 10.10 4.87 -9.16
CA ILE A 5 10.89 3.65 -8.97
C ILE A 5 11.67 3.71 -7.65
N ILE A 6 12.26 4.86 -7.31
CA ILE A 6 12.94 5.05 -6.02
C ILE A 6 11.96 4.85 -4.86
N PHE A 7 10.76 5.43 -4.96
CA PHE A 7 9.73 5.27 -3.94
C PHE A 7 9.30 3.80 -3.80
N ASP A 8 9.11 3.08 -4.90
CA ASP A 8 8.72 1.67 -4.89
C ASP A 8 9.82 0.79 -4.28
N ILE A 9 11.10 1.10 -4.53
CA ILE A 9 12.23 0.42 -3.87
C ILE A 9 12.20 0.66 -2.35
N VAL A 10 11.91 1.89 -1.93
CA VAL A 10 11.79 2.24 -0.50
C VAL A 10 10.60 1.52 0.13
N LEU A 11 9.44 1.52 -0.53
CA LEU A 11 8.24 0.83 -0.06
C LEU A 11 8.47 -0.68 0.00
N LEU A 12 9.08 -1.28 -1.03
CA LEU A 12 9.45 -2.68 -1.04
C LEU A 12 10.42 -3.02 0.10
N SER A 13 11.43 -2.20 0.33
CA SER A 13 12.35 -2.39 1.46
C SER A 13 11.59 -2.30 2.79
N SER A 14 10.65 -1.36 2.93
CA SER A 14 9.84 -1.22 4.14
C SER A 14 8.97 -2.46 4.41
N VAL A 15 8.48 -3.15 3.38
CA VAL A 15 7.68 -4.36 3.53
C VAL A 15 8.44 -5.47 4.27
N PHE A 16 9.75 -5.60 4.03
CA PHE A 16 10.59 -6.64 4.64
C PHE A 16 11.19 -6.24 5.99
N TYR A 17 11.50 -4.96 6.19
CA TYR A 17 12.26 -4.51 7.37
C TYR A 17 11.46 -3.67 8.35
N ALA A 18 10.34 -3.09 7.92
CA ALA A 18 9.52 -2.21 8.74
C ALA A 18 8.19 -2.88 9.10
N PRO A 19 7.60 -2.55 10.27
CA PRO A 19 6.26 -3.01 10.60
C PRO A 19 5.20 -2.61 9.56
N TRP A 20 4.17 -3.44 9.41
CA TRP A 20 3.07 -3.25 8.45
C TRP A 20 2.43 -1.85 8.46
N TRP A 21 2.36 -1.19 9.62
CA TRP A 21 1.79 0.16 9.75
C TRP A 21 2.65 1.23 9.06
N ILE A 22 3.98 1.08 9.03
CA ILE A 22 4.88 1.97 8.29
C ILE A 22 4.66 1.80 6.79
N VAL A 23 4.52 0.56 6.33
CA VAL A 23 4.24 0.24 4.92
C VAL A 23 2.91 0.87 4.48
N VAL A 24 1.87 0.78 5.32
CA VAL A 24 0.56 1.41 5.05
C VAL A 24 0.68 2.93 4.95
N MET A 25 1.41 3.58 5.85
CA MET A 25 1.62 5.03 5.79
C MET A 25 2.35 5.46 4.51
N LEU A 26 3.39 4.72 4.12
CA LEU A 26 4.08 4.96 2.86
C LEU A 26 3.15 4.72 1.67
N ALA A 27 2.37 3.63 1.66
CA ALA A 27 1.42 3.34 0.60
C ALA A 27 0.37 4.46 0.40
N ILE A 28 -0.14 5.05 1.49
CA ILE A 28 -1.04 6.22 1.45
C ILE A 28 -0.35 7.42 0.80
N VAL A 29 0.89 7.72 1.22
CA VAL A 29 1.69 8.81 0.65
C VAL A 29 1.96 8.57 -0.84
N GLY A 30 2.31 7.34 -1.22
CA GLY A 30 2.52 6.94 -2.62
C GLY A 30 1.26 7.15 -3.47
N ALA A 31 0.11 6.67 -2.99
CA ALA A 31 -1.17 6.88 -3.65
C ALA A 31 -1.54 8.37 -3.79
N TYR A 32 -1.16 9.20 -2.81
CA TYR A 32 -1.40 10.64 -2.85
C TYR A 32 -0.42 11.39 -3.75
N ILE A 33 0.82 10.96 -3.89
CA ILE A 33 1.80 11.64 -4.75
C ILE A 33 1.61 11.21 -6.21
N TYR A 34 1.34 9.93 -6.45
CA TYR A 34 1.34 9.35 -7.79
C TYR A 34 -0.07 9.07 -8.29
N ASP A 35 -0.39 9.58 -9.48
CA ASP A 35 -1.67 9.27 -10.13
C ASP A 35 -1.65 7.84 -10.69
N LYS A 36 -2.76 7.11 -10.51
CA LYS A 36 -2.90 5.71 -10.92
C LYS A 36 -1.81 4.80 -10.34
N TYR A 37 -1.61 4.88 -9.02
CA TYR A 37 -0.65 4.06 -8.28
C TYR A 37 -1.20 2.63 -8.06
N TYR A 38 -1.16 1.80 -9.10
CA TYR A 38 -1.67 0.41 -9.06
C TYR A 38 -0.72 -0.53 -8.31
N GLU A 39 0.54 -0.12 -8.13
CA GLU A 39 1.57 -0.88 -7.41
C GLU A 39 1.15 -1.17 -5.96
N ILE A 40 0.26 -0.35 -5.39
CA ILE A 40 -0.31 -0.55 -4.04
C ILE A 40 -0.96 -1.92 -3.85
N PHE A 41 -1.55 -2.50 -4.89
CA PHE A 41 -2.20 -3.82 -4.81
C PHE A 41 -1.16 -4.94 -4.64
N LEU A 42 -0.03 -4.83 -5.33
CA LEU A 42 1.10 -5.75 -5.17
C LEU A 42 1.59 -5.74 -3.72
N PHE A 43 1.76 -4.54 -3.15
CA PHE A 43 2.20 -4.38 -1.76
C PHE A 43 1.15 -4.85 -0.75
N GLY A 44 -0.14 -4.70 -1.03
CA GLY A 44 -1.22 -5.27 -0.22
C GLY A 44 -1.14 -6.80 -0.13
N ILE A 45 -0.87 -7.47 -1.25
CA ILE A 45 -0.67 -8.93 -1.29
C ILE A 45 0.60 -9.33 -0.52
N LEU A 46 1.69 -8.58 -0.68
CA LEU A 46 2.93 -8.85 0.06
C LEU A 46 2.73 -8.69 1.58
N ILE A 47 1.95 -7.70 2.00
CA ILE A 47 1.57 -7.50 3.40
C ILE A 47 0.78 -8.71 3.91
N ASP A 48 -0.21 -9.19 3.16
CA ASP A 48 -0.98 -10.38 3.52
C ASP A 48 -0.09 -11.62 3.65
N LEU A 49 0.87 -11.78 2.73
CA LEU A 49 1.77 -12.94 2.73
C LEU A 49 2.76 -12.92 3.90
N LEU A 50 3.25 -11.75 4.29
CA LEU A 50 4.28 -11.59 5.33
C LEU A 50 3.70 -11.41 6.74
N TYR A 51 2.58 -10.71 6.87
CA TYR A 51 2.00 -10.32 8.15
C TYR A 51 0.63 -10.95 8.44
N GLY A 52 -0.08 -11.41 7.40
CA GLY A 52 -1.47 -11.87 7.50
C GLY A 52 -1.67 -13.31 7.97
N ALA A 53 -0.64 -14.15 7.94
CA ALA A 53 -0.76 -15.60 8.09
C ALA A 53 -1.35 -16.10 9.44
N ASN A 54 -1.36 -15.28 10.50
CA ASN A 54 -1.74 -15.69 11.86
C ASN A 54 -3.03 -15.05 12.40
N LEU A 55 -3.71 -14.20 11.63
CA LEU A 55 -4.84 -13.40 12.10
C LEU A 55 -6.18 -13.86 11.51
N PHE A 56 -6.83 -14.86 12.13
CA PHE A 56 -8.25 -15.21 11.92
C PHE A 56 -8.61 -15.59 10.44
N PRO A 57 -9.87 -15.96 10.10
CA PRO A 57 -10.21 -16.57 8.79
C PRO A 57 -9.88 -15.73 7.55
N LEU A 58 -9.68 -14.42 7.73
CA LEU A 58 -9.44 -13.44 6.66
C LEU A 58 -7.98 -13.00 6.57
N GLY A 59 -7.06 -13.62 7.32
CA GLY A 59 -5.68 -13.16 7.48
C GLY A 59 -4.93 -12.92 6.18
N GLY A 60 -5.20 -13.70 5.12
CA GLY A 60 -4.60 -13.52 3.79
C GLY A 60 -5.29 -12.50 2.87
N ALA A 61 -6.30 -11.77 3.35
CA ALA A 61 -7.08 -10.82 2.54
C ALA A 61 -7.14 -9.39 3.11
N LEU A 62 -6.59 -9.15 4.31
CA LEU A 62 -6.71 -7.85 4.99
C LEU A 62 -5.85 -6.77 4.34
N GLY A 63 -4.65 -7.12 3.88
CA GLY A 63 -3.71 -6.27 3.16
C GLY A 63 -4.26 -5.85 1.80
N ILE A 64 -4.82 -6.76 1.02
CA ILE A 64 -5.44 -6.42 -0.27
C ILE A 64 -6.72 -5.59 -0.08
N LEU A 65 -7.56 -5.90 0.91
CA LEU A 65 -8.72 -5.08 1.25
C LEU A 65 -8.30 -3.67 1.69
N GLY A 66 -7.26 -3.57 2.53
CA GLY A 66 -6.66 -2.31 2.93
C GLY A 66 -6.13 -1.51 1.75
N ALA A 67 -5.43 -2.15 0.81
CA ALA A 67 -4.94 -1.51 -0.40
C ALA A 67 -6.08 -0.95 -1.27
N ILE A 68 -7.19 -1.69 -1.41
CA ILE A 68 -8.40 -1.20 -2.12
C ILE A 68 -8.97 0.03 -1.42
N VAL A 69 -9.15 -0.03 -0.09
CA VAL A 69 -9.69 1.09 0.69
C VAL A 69 -8.79 2.31 0.53
N ILE A 70 -7.48 2.18 0.69
CA ILE A 70 -6.52 3.29 0.55
C ILE A 70 -6.59 3.87 -0.87
N PHE A 71 -6.52 3.03 -1.89
CA PHE A 71 -6.54 3.47 -3.28
C PHE A 71 -7.82 4.27 -3.59
N VAL A 72 -8.97 3.76 -3.17
CA VAL A 72 -10.27 4.42 -3.35
C VAL A 72 -10.31 5.74 -2.57
N SER A 73 -10.08 5.70 -1.26
CA SER A 73 -10.15 6.88 -0.39
C SER A 73 -9.23 8.01 -0.86
N VAL A 74 -7.98 7.68 -1.21
CA VAL A 74 -7.02 8.67 -1.69
C VAL A 74 -7.38 9.19 -3.08
N SER A 75 -7.88 8.33 -3.97
CA SER A 75 -8.35 8.77 -5.30
C SER A 75 -9.53 9.72 -5.21
N TYR A 76 -10.47 9.48 -4.29
CA TYR A 76 -11.58 10.40 -4.02
C TYR A 76 -11.11 11.70 -3.35
N ALA A 77 -10.23 11.62 -2.35
CA ALA A 77 -9.65 12.78 -1.69
C ALA A 77 -8.93 13.71 -2.69
N LYS A 78 -8.15 13.13 -3.61
CA LYS A 78 -7.49 13.88 -4.69
C LYS A 78 -8.46 14.65 -5.57
N LYS A 79 -9.58 14.04 -5.94
CA LYS A 79 -10.63 14.68 -6.78
C LYS A 79 -11.34 15.83 -6.09
N MET A 80 -11.33 15.89 -4.76
CA MET A 80 -11.96 16.99 -4.01
C MET A 80 -11.01 18.17 -3.80
N VAL A 81 -9.69 17.93 -3.78
CA VAL A 81 -8.68 18.96 -3.53
C VAL A 81 -8.17 19.61 -4.82
N ARG A 82 -8.25 18.91 -5.96
CA ARG A 82 -7.89 19.40 -7.30
C ARG A 82 -9.12 19.45 -8.19
#